data_AF-A0A849R9A0-F1
#
_entry.id   AF-A0A849R9A0-F1
#
_cell.length_a   1.000
_cell.length_b   1.000
_cell.length_c   1.000
_cell.angle_alpha   90.00
_cell.angle_beta   90.00
_cell.angle_gamma   90.00
#
_symmetry.space_group_name_H-M   'P 1'
#
loop_
_entity.id
_entity.type
_entity.pdbx_description
1 polymer ?
#
loop_
_entity_poly.entity_id
_entity_poly.type
_entity_poly.pdbx_seq_one_letter_code
_entity_poly.pdbx_strand_id
1 'polypeptide(L)'
;HHVFPRDYLKKRGLKKGQYNQIANYVYMQSEINIKIGNKAPNAYFDELIEQCNGSGQKYGGIDDLQTLKENLTMNCIPDSIFSMDIDNYDEFLMQRRLLMAKKIKDYYYSL
;
A
#
# COMPACT_ATOMS: atom_id res chain seq x y z
N HIS A 1 6.14 3.26 -7.58
CA HIS A 1 4.94 4.08 -7.29
C HIS A 1 4.80 4.27 -5.78
N HIS A 2 3.68 4.81 -5.31
CA HIS A 2 3.43 5.05 -3.89
C HIS A 2 2.18 4.30 -3.42
N VAL A 3 2.17 3.80 -2.19
CA VAL A 3 0.99 3.17 -1.57
C VAL A 3 -0.05 4.24 -1.29
N PHE A 4 0.32 5.29 -0.57
CA PHE A 4 -0.45 6.52 -0.52
C PHE A 4 -0.10 7.37 -1.74
N PRO A 5 -1.03 7.60 -2.69
CA PRO A 5 -0.70 8.30 -3.92
C PRO A 5 -0.11 9.68 -3.64
N ARG A 6 0.97 10.01 -4.36
CA ARG A 6 1.70 11.26 -4.15
C ARG A 6 0.80 12.50 -4.24
N ASP A 7 -0.06 12.54 -5.26
CA ASP A 7 -0.94 13.69 -5.49
C ASP A 7 -2.10 13.75 -4.48
N TYR A 8 -2.54 12.61 -3.94
CA TYR A 8 -3.46 12.54 -2.80
C TYR A 8 -2.85 13.24 -1.56
N LEU A 9 -1.57 12.96 -1.27
CA LEU A 9 -0.87 13.57 -0.14
C LEU A 9 -0.54 15.06 -0.39
N LYS A 10 -0.08 15.40 -1.59
CA LYS A 10 0.26 16.79 -1.97
C LYS A 10 -0.95 17.72 -1.85
N LYS A 11 -2.13 17.28 -2.29
CA LYS A 11 -3.38 18.07 -2.19
C LYS A 11 -3.81 18.34 -0.74
N ARG A 12 -3.27 17.59 0.22
CA ARG A 12 -3.51 17.74 1.67
C ARG A 12 -2.37 18.46 2.39
N GLY A 13 -1.50 19.15 1.64
CA GLY A 13 -0.49 20.04 2.20
C GLY A 13 0.85 19.38 2.54
N LEU A 14 1.02 18.08 2.29
CA LEU A 14 2.30 17.42 2.56
C LEU A 14 3.37 17.85 1.56
N LYS A 15 4.57 18.13 2.09
CA LYS A 15 5.75 18.51 1.32
C LYS A 15 6.42 17.30 0.69
N LYS A 16 7.25 17.54 -0.33
CA LYS A 16 7.97 16.49 -1.08
C LYS A 16 8.73 15.51 -0.19
N GLY A 17 9.41 16.01 0.84
CA GLY A 17 10.12 15.16 1.79
C GLY A 17 9.21 14.23 2.59
N GLN A 18 7.96 14.62 2.85
CA GLN A 18 7.01 13.83 3.65
C GLN A 18 6.37 12.70 2.83
N TYR A 19 6.06 12.93 1.54
CA TYR A 19 5.43 11.90 0.71
C TYR A 19 6.41 11.01 -0.05
N ASN A 20 7.65 11.45 -0.31
CA ASN A 20 8.71 10.64 -0.94
C ASN A 20 9.52 9.86 0.10
N GLN A 21 8.83 9.04 0.89
CA GLN A 21 9.43 8.19 1.91
C GLN A 21 9.70 6.80 1.33
N ILE A 22 10.82 6.17 1.70
CA ILE A 22 11.12 4.76 1.35
C ILE A 22 9.94 3.85 1.70
N ALA A 23 9.39 4.04 2.90
CA ALA A 23 8.23 3.31 3.39
C ALA A 23 6.90 3.66 2.70
N ASN A 24 6.85 4.64 1.79
CA ASN A 24 5.68 4.87 0.94
C ASN A 24 5.88 4.31 -0.48
N TYR A 25 7.10 3.99 -0.90
CA TYR A 25 7.33 3.43 -2.23
C TYR A 25 6.88 1.97 -2.35
N VAL A 26 6.43 1.58 -3.52
CA VAL A 26 6.04 0.20 -3.86
C VAL A 26 6.31 -0.09 -5.35
N TYR A 27 6.67 -1.34 -5.64
CA TYR A 27 6.68 -1.85 -7.01
C TYR A 27 5.24 -2.12 -7.46
N MET A 28 4.84 -1.47 -8.54
CA MET A 28 3.49 -1.57 -9.09
C MET A 28 3.58 -1.31 -10.60
N GLN A 29 2.65 -1.87 -11.37
CA GLN A 29 2.56 -1.60 -12.81
C GLN A 29 1.96 -0.22 -13.06
N SER A 30 2.42 0.47 -14.10
CA SER A 30 1.96 1.81 -14.46
C SER A 30 0.45 1.85 -14.72
N GLU A 31 -0.15 0.84 -15.37
CA GLU A 31 -1.61 0.82 -15.58
C GLU A 31 -2.39 0.74 -14.26
N ILE A 32 -1.93 -0.03 -13.28
CA ILE A 32 -2.56 -0.12 -11.96
C ILE A 32 -2.46 1.23 -11.25
N ASN A 33 -1.28 1.87 -11.28
CA ASN A 33 -1.08 3.19 -10.71
C ASN A 33 -2.04 4.24 -11.32
N ILE A 34 -2.23 4.21 -12.64
CA ILE A 34 -3.17 5.11 -13.34
C ILE A 34 -4.60 4.86 -12.87
N LYS A 35 -5.03 3.60 -12.75
CA LYS A 35 -6.38 3.24 -12.28
C LYS A 35 -6.63 3.62 -10.81
N ILE A 36 -5.62 3.56 -9.95
CA ILE A 36 -5.71 4.04 -8.55
C ILE A 36 -5.84 5.56 -8.53
N GLY A 37 -5.04 6.26 -9.33
CA GLY A 37 -5.06 7.71 -9.43
C GLY A 37 -4.77 8.38 -8.08
N ASN A 38 -5.73 9.19 -7.60
CA ASN A 38 -5.61 9.98 -6.37
C ASN A 38 -6.52 9.48 -5.24
N LYS A 39 -6.89 8.20 -5.25
CA LYS A 39 -7.73 7.62 -4.19
C LYS A 39 -6.95 7.46 -2.89
N ALA A 40 -7.65 7.55 -1.77
CA ALA A 40 -7.12 7.13 -0.48
C ALA A 40 -6.88 5.61 -0.48
N PRO A 41 -5.97 5.08 0.36
CA PRO A 41 -5.77 3.65 0.53
C PRO A 41 -7.06 2.89 0.80
N ASN A 42 -7.83 3.27 1.82
CA ASN A 42 -9.12 2.63 2.11
C ASN A 42 -10.02 2.52 0.87
N ALA A 43 -10.19 3.61 0.13
CA ALA A 43 -11.08 3.65 -1.03
C ALA A 43 -10.65 2.70 -2.16
N TYR A 44 -9.36 2.62 -2.52
CA TYR A 44 -8.94 1.69 -3.58
C TYR A 44 -8.74 0.27 -3.08
N PHE A 45 -8.48 0.07 -1.79
CA PHE A 45 -8.39 -1.26 -1.18
C PHE A 45 -9.77 -1.89 -0.97
N ASP A 46 -10.81 -1.10 -0.70
CA ASP A 46 -12.20 -1.57 -0.70
C ASP A 46 -12.58 -2.11 -2.09
N GLU A 47 -12.22 -1.41 -3.15
CA GLU A 47 -12.40 -1.87 -4.53
C GLU A 47 -11.58 -3.14 -4.86
N LEU A 48 -10.40 -3.31 -4.24
CA LEU A 48 -9.64 -4.57 -4.33
C LEU A 48 -10.34 -5.71 -3.59
N ILE A 49 -10.96 -5.45 -2.44
CA ILE A 49 -11.77 -6.44 -1.72
C ILE A 49 -12.99 -6.83 -2.56
N GLU A 50 -13.68 -5.88 -3.19
CA GLU A 50 -14.78 -6.16 -4.12
C GLU A 50 -14.32 -7.05 -5.28
N GLN A 51 -13.15 -6.75 -5.88
CA GLN A 51 -12.55 -7.62 -6.89
C GLN A 51 -12.32 -9.04 -6.36
N CYS A 52 -11.83 -9.18 -5.13
CA CYS A 52 -11.64 -10.48 -4.48
C CYS A 52 -12.96 -11.22 -4.18
N ASN A 53 -14.10 -10.52 -4.25
CA ASN A 53 -15.43 -11.07 -4.04
C ASN A 53 -16.20 -11.29 -5.36
N GLY A 54 -15.51 -11.23 -6.50
CA GLY A 54 -16.08 -11.57 -7.80
C GLY A 54 -16.66 -10.40 -8.61
N SER A 55 -16.39 -9.14 -8.21
CA SER A 55 -16.82 -7.95 -8.96
C SER A 55 -16.02 -7.68 -10.26
N GLY A 56 -15.15 -8.61 -10.66
CA GLY A 56 -14.30 -8.50 -11.85
C GLY A 56 -12.96 -7.83 -11.57
N GLN A 57 -11.98 -8.06 -12.46
CA GLN A 57 -10.61 -7.58 -12.29
C GLN A 57 -10.48 -6.10 -12.66
N LYS A 58 -10.39 -5.24 -11.63
CA LYS A 58 -10.11 -3.81 -11.76
C LYS A 58 -8.60 -3.55 -11.69
N TYR A 59 -7.90 -4.21 -10.78
CA TYR A 59 -6.51 -3.99 -10.40
C TYR A 59 -5.71 -5.29 -10.46
N GLY A 60 -4.77 -5.38 -11.41
CA GLY A 60 -3.92 -6.57 -11.55
C GLY A 60 -4.74 -7.87 -11.68
N GLY A 61 -4.14 -8.99 -11.27
CA GLY A 61 -4.75 -10.32 -11.36
C GLY A 61 -5.01 -11.04 -10.03
N ILE A 62 -4.87 -10.38 -8.88
CA ILE A 62 -5.20 -10.97 -7.58
C ILE A 62 -6.71 -10.85 -7.35
N ASP A 63 -7.44 -11.95 -7.30
CA ASP A 63 -8.90 -11.99 -7.20
C ASP A 63 -9.42 -12.86 -6.03
N ASP A 64 -8.56 -13.13 -5.05
CA ASP A 64 -8.95 -13.71 -3.77
C ASP A 64 -8.27 -12.99 -2.60
N LEU A 65 -8.98 -12.94 -1.47
CA LEU A 65 -8.57 -12.16 -0.30
C LEU A 65 -7.32 -12.72 0.38
N GLN A 66 -7.11 -14.05 0.31
CA GLN A 66 -6.00 -14.71 0.96
C GLN A 66 -4.69 -14.35 0.26
N THR A 67 -4.63 -14.52 -1.06
CA THR A 67 -3.49 -14.13 -1.90
C THR A 67 -3.22 -12.63 -1.80
N LEU A 68 -4.25 -11.78 -1.69
CA LEU A 68 -4.08 -10.35 -1.47
C LEU A 68 -3.33 -10.08 -0.14
N LYS A 69 -3.79 -10.67 0.97
CA LYS A 69 -3.15 -10.49 2.29
C LYS A 69 -1.72 -11.03 2.33
N GLU A 70 -1.48 -12.17 1.70
CA GLU A 70 -0.14 -12.74 1.55
C GLU A 70 0.77 -11.80 0.76
N ASN A 71 0.28 -11.22 -0.35
CA ASN A 71 1.03 -10.24 -1.13
C ASN A 71 1.40 -9.00 -0.31
N LEU A 72 0.45 -8.46 0.46
CA LEU A 72 0.68 -7.31 1.34
C LEU A 72 1.74 -7.63 2.41
N THR A 73 1.60 -8.78 3.08
CA THR A 73 2.55 -9.25 4.09
C THR A 73 3.96 -9.42 3.51
N MET A 74 4.08 -10.06 2.34
CA MET A 74 5.35 -10.21 1.64
C MET A 74 6.01 -8.87 1.32
N ASN A 75 5.22 -7.81 1.10
CA ASN A 75 5.71 -6.47 0.79
C ASN A 75 5.78 -5.53 2.00
N CYS A 76 5.65 -6.07 3.22
CA CYS A 76 5.68 -5.31 4.47
C CYS A 76 4.60 -4.20 4.52
N ILE A 77 3.46 -4.41 3.88
CA ILE A 77 2.30 -3.52 3.99
C ILE A 77 1.49 -3.99 5.21
N PRO A 78 1.19 -3.12 6.18
CA PRO A 78 0.39 -3.51 7.34
C PRO A 78 -1.07 -3.75 6.94
N ASP A 79 -1.72 -4.73 7.57
CA ASP A 79 -3.15 -5.04 7.35
C ASP A 79 -4.07 -3.87 7.69
N SER A 80 -3.67 -2.93 8.54
CA SER A 80 -4.45 -1.72 8.79
C SER A 80 -4.64 -0.85 7.54
N ILE A 81 -3.88 -1.06 6.46
CA ILE A 81 -3.98 -0.27 5.23
C ILE A 81 -5.39 -0.23 4.63
N PHE A 82 -6.19 -1.28 4.84
CA PHE A 82 -7.56 -1.37 4.33
C PHE A 82 -8.48 -0.28 4.91
N SER A 83 -8.20 0.24 6.10
CA SER A 83 -9.00 1.30 6.73
C SER A 83 -8.33 2.67 6.76
N MET A 84 -7.11 2.78 6.23
CA MET A 84 -6.29 3.99 6.34
C MET A 84 -6.66 5.06 5.31
N ASP A 85 -6.74 6.29 5.77
CA ASP A 85 -6.75 7.49 4.95
C ASP A 85 -5.63 8.47 5.38
N ILE A 86 -5.74 9.75 5.03
CA ILE A 86 -4.73 10.75 5.33
C ILE A 86 -4.38 10.82 6.82
N ASP A 87 -5.36 10.65 7.70
CA ASP A 87 -5.16 10.81 9.14
C ASP A 87 -4.23 9.72 9.70
N ASN A 88 -4.09 8.61 8.98
CA ASN A 88 -3.22 7.50 9.33
C ASN A 88 -1.88 7.48 8.58
N TYR A 89 -1.54 8.49 7.76
CA TYR A 89 -0.34 8.42 6.92
C TYR A 89 0.95 8.26 7.73
N ASP A 90 1.11 9.00 8.83
CA ASP A 90 2.29 8.90 9.68
C ASP A 90 2.36 7.56 10.43
N GLU A 91 1.20 7.03 10.85
CA GLU A 91 1.07 5.71 11.45
C GLU A 91 1.47 4.61 10.46
N PHE A 92 0.96 4.66 9.23
CA PHE A 92 1.34 3.75 8.15
C PHE A 92 2.85 3.73 7.95
N LEU A 93 3.49 4.89 7.86
CA LEU A 93 4.95 4.98 7.69
C LEU A 93 5.69 4.33 8.87
N MET A 94 5.22 4.53 10.09
CA MET A 94 5.82 3.92 11.29
C MET A 94 5.68 2.39 11.25
N GLN A 95 4.47 1.88 11.07
CA GLN A 95 4.21 0.44 11.04
C GLN A 95 5.01 -0.25 9.93
N ARG A 96 4.99 0.31 8.72
CA ARG A 96 5.71 -0.25 7.57
C ARG A 96 7.23 -0.26 7.77
N ARG A 97 7.81 0.80 8.37
CA ARG A 97 9.26 0.81 8.70
C ARG A 97 9.64 -0.32 9.66
N LEU A 98 8.81 -0.59 10.67
CA LEU A 98 9.03 -1.68 11.62
C LEU A 98 8.99 -3.05 10.91
N LEU A 99 7.99 -3.27 10.05
CA LEU A 99 7.86 -4.50 9.27
C LEU A 99 9.06 -4.71 8.33
N MET A 100 9.48 -3.68 7.62
CA MET A 100 10.65 -3.73 6.73
C MET A 100 11.93 -4.03 7.52
N ALA A 101 12.16 -3.36 8.65
CA ALA A 101 13.31 -3.60 9.50
C ALA A 101 13.34 -5.04 10.04
N LYS A 102 12.19 -5.55 10.50
CA LYS A 102 12.05 -6.93 10.95
C LYS A 102 12.37 -7.91 9.82
N LYS A 103 11.82 -7.70 8.61
CA LYS A 103 12.08 -8.58 7.45
C LYS A 103 13.57 -8.63 7.09
N ILE A 104 14.25 -7.49 7.08
CA ILE A 104 15.70 -7.43 6.81
C ILE A 104 16.50 -8.14 7.90
N LYS A 105 16.14 -7.91 9.18
CA LYS A 105 16.76 -8.56 10.33
C LYS A 105 16.62 -10.08 10.23
N ASP A 106 15.40 -10.57 10.02
CA ASP A 106 15.10 -12.00 9.96
C ASP A 106 15.84 -12.65 8.79
N TYR A 107 15.88 -12.00 7.62
CA TYR A 107 16.65 -12.46 6.47
C TYR A 107 18.15 -12.56 6.78
N TYR A 108 18.73 -11.51 7.39
CA TYR A 108 20.15 -11.50 7.73
C TYR A 108 20.54 -12.64 8.68
N TYR A 109 19.71 -12.96 9.67
CA TYR A 109 19.96 -14.07 10.60
C TYR A 109 19.67 -15.46 10.01
N SER A 110 19.07 -15.53 8.82
CA SER A 110 18.83 -16.80 8.10
C SER A 110 19.94 -17.18 7.12
N LEU A 111 20.92 -16.29 6.91
CA LEU A 111 22.13 -16.52 6.10
C LEU A 111 23.16 -17.33 6.89
#